data_AF-A0ABD5DGI7-F1
#
_entry.id   AF-A0ABD5DGI7-F1
#
_cell.length_a   1.000
_cell.length_b   1.000
_cell.length_c   1.000
_cell.angle_alpha   90.00
_cell.angle_beta   90.00
_cell.angle_gamma   90.00
#
_symmetry.space_group_name_H-M   'P 1'
#
loop_
_entity.id
_entity.type
_entity.pdbx_description
1 polymer ?
#
loop_
_entity_poly.entity_id
_entity_poly.type
_entity_poly.pdbx_seq_one_letter_code
_entity_poly.pdbx_strand_id
1 'polypeptide(L)'
;PGTPAADMVDDVPEADKKQRLYILQERINQQAMAWSRRMLGTVQRILVEGTSRKNIMELSGRTENNRVVNFEGTPDLVGKFVDVEIVDAV
;
A
#
# COMPACT_ATOMS: atom_id res chain seq x y z
N PRO A 1 -22.07 -18.46 0.91
CA PRO A 1 -22.71 -19.80 0.90
C PRO A 1 -22.87 -20.30 -0.54
N GLY A 2 -22.30 -21.45 -0.89
CA GLY A 2 -22.38 -22.03 -2.24
C GLY A 2 -21.07 -22.14 -3.03
N THR A 3 -19.91 -21.99 -2.39
CA THR A 3 -18.63 -22.34 -3.03
C THR A 3 -18.30 -23.81 -2.76
N PRO A 4 -17.74 -24.57 -3.73
CA PRO A 4 -17.34 -25.96 -3.50
C PRO A 4 -16.38 -26.17 -2.32
N ALA A 5 -15.62 -25.14 -1.96
CA ALA A 5 -14.73 -25.15 -0.81
C ALA A 5 -15.45 -25.25 0.55
N ALA A 6 -16.73 -24.85 0.62
CA ALA A 6 -17.51 -24.92 1.86
C ALA A 6 -17.92 -26.35 2.22
N ASP A 7 -17.98 -27.25 1.22
CA ASP A 7 -18.33 -28.67 1.41
C ASP A 7 -17.09 -29.55 1.65
N MET A 8 -15.89 -28.98 1.58
CA MET A 8 -14.64 -29.69 1.80
C MET A 8 -14.43 -29.97 3.29
N VAL A 9 -13.87 -31.14 3.61
CA VAL A 9 -13.45 -31.46 4.97
C VAL A 9 -12.33 -30.51 5.38
N ASP A 10 -12.54 -29.84 6.51
CA ASP A 10 -11.56 -28.96 7.13
C ASP A 10 -10.74 -29.74 8.16
N ASP A 11 -9.56 -30.18 7.76
CA ASP A 11 -8.65 -31.00 8.56
C ASP A 11 -7.55 -30.19 9.27
N VAL A 12 -7.56 -28.86 9.12
CA VAL A 12 -6.55 -27.97 9.70
C VAL A 12 -7.13 -27.23 10.91
N PRO A 13 -6.52 -27.39 12.10
CA PRO A 13 -6.92 -26.62 13.28
C PRO A 13 -6.87 -25.11 13.04
N GLU A 14 -7.83 -24.38 13.63
CA GLU A 14 -7.90 -22.91 13.52
C GLU A 14 -6.62 -22.21 13.99
N ALA A 15 -5.94 -22.76 15.00
CA ALA A 15 -4.66 -22.26 15.49
C ALA A 15 -3.58 -22.29 14.41
N ASP A 16 -3.47 -23.39 13.67
CA ASP A 16 -2.48 -23.55 12.60
C ASP A 16 -2.78 -22.59 11.43
N LYS A 17 -4.06 -22.40 11.09
CA LYS A 17 -4.47 -21.43 10.07
C LYS A 17 -4.05 -20.01 10.45
N LYS A 18 -4.32 -19.61 11.70
CA LYS A 18 -3.93 -18.29 12.21
C LYS A 18 -2.42 -18.11 12.24
N GLN A 19 -1.68 -19.14 12.65
CA GLN A 19 -0.22 -19.10 12.65
C GLN A 19 0.34 -18.94 11.24
N ARG A 20 -0.15 -19.73 10.27
CA ARG A 20 0.26 -19.62 8.85
C ARG A 20 -0.08 -18.25 8.28
N LEU A 21 -1.28 -17.75 8.57
CA LEU A 21 -1.72 -16.42 8.16
C LEU A 21 -0.80 -15.33 8.74
N TYR A 22 -0.44 -15.42 10.02
CA TYR A 22 0.49 -14.49 10.66
C TYR A 22 1.87 -14.49 9.98
N ILE A 23 2.46 -15.67 9.77
CA ILE A 23 3.76 -15.80 9.08
C ILE A 23 3.71 -15.20 7.68
N LEU A 24 2.62 -15.44 6.95
CA LEU A 24 2.41 -14.89 5.61
C LEU A 24 2.32 -13.36 5.65
N GLN A 25 1.49 -12.80 6.54
CA GLN A 25 1.34 -11.37 6.69
C GLN A 25 2.67 -10.70 7.08
N GLU A 26 3.42 -11.30 8.00
CA GLU A 26 4.73 -10.81 8.42
C GLU A 26 5.69 -10.75 7.23
N ARG A 27 5.74 -11.80 6.41
CA ARG A 27 6.59 -11.85 5.22
C ARG A 27 6.18 -10.81 4.17
N ILE A 28 4.87 -10.62 3.96
CA ILE A 28 4.35 -9.57 3.07
C ILE A 28 4.77 -8.19 3.58
N ASN A 29 4.65 -7.92 4.89
CA ASN A 29 5.04 -6.65 5.49
C ASN A 29 6.55 -6.39 5.34
N GLN A 30 7.39 -7.41 5.57
CA GLN A 30 8.84 -7.31 5.36
C GLN A 30 9.19 -6.93 3.92
N GLN A 31 8.53 -7.56 2.93
CA GLN A 31 8.72 -7.24 1.52
C GLN A 31 8.22 -5.84 1.18
N ALA A 32 7.03 -5.46 1.66
CA ALA A 32 6.46 -4.14 1.43
C ALA A 32 7.34 -3.02 2.00
N MET A 33 7.93 -3.22 3.17
CA MET A 33 8.90 -2.29 3.76
C MET A 33 10.21 -2.23 2.97
N ALA A 34 10.73 -3.39 2.52
CA ALA A 34 11.94 -3.41 1.70
C ALA A 34 11.74 -2.66 0.36
N TRP A 35 10.57 -2.80 -0.27
CA TRP A 35 10.20 -2.04 -1.45
C TRP A 35 10.02 -0.55 -1.17
N SER A 36 9.39 -0.17 -0.04
CA SER A 36 9.29 1.24 0.41
C SER A 36 10.67 1.90 0.44
N ARG A 37 11.62 1.23 1.12
CA ARG A 37 13.00 1.73 1.26
C ARG A 37 13.74 1.87 -0.07
N ARG A 38 13.46 1.01 -1.06
CA ARG A 38 14.06 1.10 -2.40
C ARG A 38 13.56 2.30 -3.21
N MET A 39 12.39 2.84 -2.87
CA MET A 39 11.84 4.02 -3.54
C MET A 39 12.44 5.32 -3.01
N LEU A 40 13.05 5.33 -1.83
CA LEU A 40 13.70 6.50 -1.25
C LEU A 40 14.77 7.06 -2.20
N GLY A 41 14.73 8.37 -2.45
CA GLY A 41 15.62 9.08 -3.37
C GLY A 41 15.34 8.82 -4.86
N THR A 42 14.25 8.13 -5.20
CA THR A 42 13.82 7.95 -6.58
C THR A 42 12.69 8.92 -6.92
N VAL A 43 12.60 9.29 -8.21
CA VAL A 43 11.44 10.00 -8.75
C VAL A 43 10.39 8.99 -9.16
N GLN A 44 9.16 9.18 -8.67
CA GLN A 44 8.02 8.32 -8.93
C GLN A 44 6.91 9.12 -9.58
N ARG A 45 6.33 8.56 -10.65
CA ARG A 45 5.12 9.11 -11.26
C ARG A 45 3.90 8.68 -10.46
N ILE A 46 3.09 9.64 -10.02
CA ILE A 46 1.90 9.39 -9.21
C ILE A 46 0.65 10.02 -9.84
N LEU A 47 -0.50 9.39 -9.64
CA LEU A 47 -1.81 10.01 -9.87
C LEU A 47 -2.23 10.72 -8.58
N VAL A 48 -2.48 12.03 -8.64
CA VAL A 48 -2.93 12.81 -7.47
C VAL A 48 -4.43 12.59 -7.26
N GLU A 49 -4.83 12.10 -6.08
CA GLU A 49 -6.21 11.73 -5.77
C GLU A 49 -6.96 12.84 -5.02
N GLY A 50 -6.26 13.67 -4.24
CA GLY A 50 -6.89 14.71 -3.41
C GLY A 50 -6.01 15.19 -2.27
N THR A 51 -6.61 15.81 -1.26
CA THR A 51 -5.94 16.19 -0.01
C THR A 51 -5.55 14.97 0.82
N SER A 52 -4.38 15.04 1.47
CA SER A 52 -3.90 14.00 2.37
C SER A 52 -4.82 13.85 3.58
N ARG A 53 -5.07 12.60 3.97
CA ARG A 53 -5.84 12.28 5.19
C ARG A 53 -5.06 12.60 6.47
N LYS A 54 -3.73 12.69 6.39
CA LYS A 54 -2.86 12.94 7.55
C LYS A 54 -2.63 14.43 7.78
N ASN A 55 -2.56 15.21 6.71
CA ASN A 55 -2.29 16.65 6.77
C ASN A 55 -3.09 17.37 5.68
N ILE A 56 -3.95 18.31 6.07
CA ILE A 56 -4.80 19.07 5.14
C ILE A 56 -4.00 20.02 4.23
N MET A 57 -2.74 20.33 4.59
CA MET A 57 -1.84 21.17 3.81
C MET A 57 -1.08 20.38 2.73
N GLU A 58 -1.22 19.05 2.72
CA GLU A 58 -0.59 18.16 1.75
C GLU A 58 -1.63 17.56 0.79
N LEU A 59 -1.16 17.18 -0.39
CA LEU A 59 -1.91 16.32 -1.31
C LEU A 59 -1.48 14.86 -1.12
N SER A 60 -2.34 13.95 -1.57
CA SER A 60 -2.11 12.51 -1.61
C SER A 60 -2.27 12.03 -3.04
N GLY A 61 -1.36 11.18 -3.47
CA GLY A 61 -1.45 10.46 -4.74
C GLY A 61 -0.97 9.02 -4.61
N ARG A 62 -1.12 8.27 -5.70
CA ARG A 62 -0.72 6.87 -5.78
C ARG A 62 0.27 6.61 -6.90
N THR A 63 1.32 5.88 -6.57
CA THR A 63 2.28 5.33 -7.53
C THR A 63 1.69 4.16 -8.30
N GLU A 64 2.37 3.72 -9.37
CA GLU A 64 1.97 2.54 -10.16
C GLU A 64 1.90 1.24 -9.33
N ASN A 65 2.76 1.10 -8.32
CA ASN A 65 2.70 -0.01 -7.36
C ASN A 65 1.69 0.22 -6.22
N ASN A 66 0.74 1.14 -6.41
CA ASN A 66 -0.39 1.44 -5.53
C ASN A 66 -0.01 1.91 -4.12
N ARG A 67 1.19 2.50 -3.95
CA ARG A 67 1.60 3.12 -2.69
C ARG A 67 1.10 4.54 -2.60
N VAL A 68 0.64 4.93 -1.43
CA VAL A 68 0.23 6.30 -1.13
C VAL A 68 1.47 7.15 -0.91
N VAL A 69 1.53 8.30 -1.58
CA VAL A 69 2.56 9.33 -1.40
C VAL A 69 1.84 10.61 -1.01
N ASN A 70 2.25 11.20 0.12
CA ASN A 70 1.81 12.53 0.50
C ASN A 70 2.91 13.54 0.19
N PHE A 71 2.55 14.71 -0.33
CA PHE A 71 3.50 15.72 -0.76
C PHE A 71 2.87 17.11 -0.71
N GLU A 72 3.72 18.13 -0.59
CA GLU A 72 3.28 19.52 -0.69
C GLU A 72 2.93 19.87 -2.15
N GLY A 73 1.80 20.53 -2.37
CA GLY A 73 1.34 20.86 -3.70
C GLY A 73 0.07 21.68 -3.69
N THR A 74 -0.35 22.12 -4.87
CA THR A 74 -1.54 22.97 -5.05
C THR A 74 -2.75 22.14 -5.50
N PRO A 75 -3.98 22.46 -5.06
CA PRO A 75 -5.18 21.66 -5.36
C PRO A 75 -5.49 21.43 -6.84
N ASP A 76 -4.95 22.25 -7.75
CA ASP A 76 -5.12 22.08 -9.19
C ASP A 76 -4.38 20.86 -9.77
N LEU A 77 -3.54 20.20 -8.97
CA LEU A 77 -2.85 18.98 -9.34
C LEU A 77 -3.75 17.73 -9.26
N VAL A 78 -4.89 17.80 -8.57
CA VAL A 78 -5.81 16.66 -8.40
C VAL A 78 -6.30 16.14 -9.75
N GLY A 79 -6.26 14.82 -9.94
CA GLY A 79 -6.62 14.13 -11.18
C GLY A 79 -5.52 14.11 -12.24
N LYS A 80 -4.35 14.71 -11.97
CA LYS A 80 -3.20 14.72 -12.89
C LYS A 80 -2.15 13.71 -12.45
N PHE A 81 -1.34 13.27 -13.43
CA PHE A 81 -0.10 12.59 -13.15
C PHE A 81 1.02 13.61 -12.94
N VAL A 82 1.78 13.44 -11.86
CA VAL A 82 2.95 14.28 -11.54
C VAL A 82 4.11 13.39 -11.12
N ASP A 83 5.33 13.87 -11.36
CA ASP A 83 6.56 13.21 -10.92
C ASP A 83 7.00 13.82 -9.58
N VAL A 84 7.19 12.99 -8.55
CA VAL A 84 7.60 13.41 -7.20
C VAL A 84 8.84 12.65 -6.75
N GLU A 85 9.71 13.31 -6.01
CA GLU A 85 10.83 12.66 -5.34
C GLU A 85 10.39 12.10 -3.99
N ILE A 86 10.72 10.83 -3.73
CA ILE A 86 10.41 10.19 -2.44
C ILE A 86 11.53 10.52 -1.45
N VAL A 87 11.22 11.38 -0.47
CA VAL A 87 12.19 11.86 0.55
C VAL A 87 12.08 11.15 1.89
N ASP A 88 10.97 10.44 2.13
CA ASP A 88 10.76 9.60 3.31
C ASP A 88 9.97 8.34 2.93
N ALA A 89 10.21 7.24 3.63
CA ALA A 89 9.59 5.95 3.35
C ALA A 89 9.38 5.17 4.66
N VAL A 90 8.11 4.91 4.97
CA VAL A 90 7.66 4.09 6.11
C VAL A 90 7.12 2.75 5.62
#